data_AF-A0A937CRZ3-F1
#
_entry.id   AF-A0A937CRZ3-F1
#
_cell.length_a   1.000
_cell.length_b   1.000
_cell.length_c   1.000
_cell.angle_alpha   90.00
_cell.angle_beta   90.00
_cell.angle_gamma   90.00
#
_symmetry.space_group_name_H-M   'P 1'
#
loop_
_entity.id
_entity.type
_entity.pdbx_description
1 polymer ?
#
loop_
_entity_poly.entity_id
_entity_poly.type
_entity_poly.pdbx_seq_one_letter_code
_entity_poly.pdbx_strand_id
1 'polypeptide(L)'
;MTEARRNEVAGLQGQLAQAGYIAEPSLAAALLLMLDLQRPLLLEGDAGVGKTEVAKALASVRATRLIRLQCYEGLDTHAAIYEWNYQRQLLAIKLLEQDARSVAQKEQDIFSERYLLKRPLLEAITCAEPPVLLIDEVDRADEAFEAYLLELLSDFQLSIPELGTVRATTRPLVVITSNGTRELSDALRRRCLYQYIDYPDAEKELAIVRLKAPQAAPGLARQIVSFVQGVRRMELQKKPGIAETLDWTAALLRLGISVIERDGAERILETLGALIKTRDDRAAFPREAVARLAAAC
;
A
#
# COMPACT_ATOMS: atom_id res chain seq x y z
N MET A 1 11.45 26.19 4.44
CA MET A 1 11.48 25.14 5.50
C MET A 1 12.53 25.52 6.53
N THR A 2 12.14 25.62 7.80
CA THR A 2 13.10 25.89 8.90
C THR A 2 14.14 24.76 8.97
N GLU A 3 15.30 25.05 9.56
CA GLU A 3 16.39 24.07 9.71
C GLU A 3 15.96 22.88 10.59
N ALA A 4 15.22 23.15 11.67
CA ALA A 4 14.60 22.12 12.50
C ALA A 4 13.72 21.16 11.68
N ARG A 5 12.85 21.71 10.82
CA ARG A 5 11.95 20.87 10.01
C ARG A 5 12.69 20.05 8.95
N ARG A 6 13.82 20.56 8.41
CA ARG A 6 14.71 19.78 7.54
C ARG A 6 15.33 18.59 8.28
N ASN A 7 15.74 18.78 9.53
CA ASN A 7 16.29 17.70 10.35
C ASN A 7 15.24 16.63 10.68
N GLU A 8 13.99 17.02 10.94
CA GLU A 8 12.89 16.07 11.13
C GLU A 8 12.61 15.24 9.89
N VAL A 9 12.58 15.86 8.69
CA VAL A 9 12.42 15.15 7.41
C VAL A 9 13.53 14.12 7.22
N ALA A 10 14.79 14.53 7.41
CA ALA A 10 15.94 13.63 7.29
C ALA A 10 15.90 12.49 8.34
N GLY A 11 15.47 12.80 9.57
CA GLY A 11 15.27 11.81 10.62
C GLY A 11 14.24 10.75 10.25
N LEU A 12 13.08 11.17 9.72
CA LEU A 12 12.05 10.23 9.27
C LEU A 12 12.52 9.39 8.07
N GLN A 13 13.27 9.98 7.11
CA GLN A 13 13.86 9.20 6.02
C GLN A 13 14.79 8.10 6.54
N GLY A 14 15.62 8.41 7.54
CA GLY A 14 16.49 7.42 8.18
C GLY A 14 15.70 6.29 8.87
N GLN A 15 14.63 6.63 9.59
CA GLN A 15 13.74 5.65 10.22
C GLN A 15 13.02 4.77 9.20
N LEU A 16 12.51 5.35 8.12
CA LEU A 16 11.87 4.60 7.04
C LEU A 16 12.88 3.67 6.34
N ALA A 17 14.11 4.11 6.12
CA ALA A 17 15.16 3.29 5.53
C ALA A 17 15.50 2.08 6.42
N GLN A 18 15.57 2.27 7.74
CA GLN A 18 15.73 1.17 8.71
C GLN A 18 14.53 0.20 8.68
N ALA A 19 13.33 0.72 8.48
CA ALA A 19 12.11 -0.08 8.27
C ALA A 19 12.01 -0.71 6.86
N GLY A 20 13.04 -0.56 6.01
CA GLY A 20 13.09 -1.20 4.70
C GLY A 20 12.49 -0.37 3.56
N TYR A 21 12.30 0.95 3.71
CA TYR A 21 11.71 1.83 2.69
C TYR A 21 12.56 3.07 2.44
N ILE A 22 13.00 3.27 1.19
CA ILE A 22 13.77 4.45 0.79
C ILE A 22 12.81 5.56 0.33
N ALA A 23 12.56 6.53 1.22
CA ALA A 23 11.69 7.66 0.95
C ALA A 23 12.42 8.85 0.35
N GLU A 24 11.77 9.53 -0.60
CA GLU A 24 12.18 10.86 -1.06
C GLU A 24 11.88 11.93 0.00
N PRO A 25 12.59 13.07 -0.02
CA PRO A 25 12.35 14.16 0.92
C PRO A 25 10.91 14.69 0.87
N SER A 26 10.29 14.72 -0.32
CA SER A 26 8.90 15.13 -0.55
C SER A 26 7.91 14.21 0.19
N LEU A 27 8.05 12.90 0.02
CA LEU A 27 7.21 11.90 0.68
C LEU A 27 7.41 11.91 2.21
N ALA A 28 8.65 12.02 2.68
CA ALA A 28 8.91 12.15 4.11
C ALA A 28 8.30 13.42 4.71
N ALA A 29 8.36 14.55 3.99
CA ALA A 29 7.69 15.78 4.39
C ALA A 29 6.15 15.62 4.41
N ALA A 30 5.57 14.95 3.42
CA ALA A 30 4.14 14.66 3.36
C ALA A 30 3.68 13.78 4.53
N LEU A 31 4.46 12.76 4.89
CA LEU A 31 4.21 11.90 6.05
C LEU A 31 4.30 12.68 7.37
N LEU A 32 5.28 13.59 7.52
CA LEU A 32 5.33 14.44 8.71
C LEU A 32 4.13 15.38 8.79
N LEU A 33 3.71 15.99 7.67
CA LEU A 33 2.51 16.83 7.63
C LEU A 33 1.23 16.03 7.94
N MET A 34 1.15 14.78 7.48
CA MET A 34 0.08 13.85 7.83
C MET A 34 0.00 13.64 9.34
N LEU A 35 1.14 13.44 10.00
CA LEU A 35 1.23 13.27 11.45
C LEU A 35 0.82 14.53 12.21
N ASP A 36 1.32 15.70 11.79
CA ASP A 36 1.08 16.96 12.47
C ASP A 36 -0.36 17.46 12.32
N LEU A 37 -0.92 17.32 11.11
CA LEU A 37 -2.27 17.77 10.79
C LEU A 37 -3.34 16.73 11.12
N GLN A 38 -2.94 15.49 11.43
CA GLN A 38 -3.83 14.34 11.60
C GLN A 38 -4.80 14.16 10.41
N ARG A 39 -4.30 14.41 9.20
CA ARG A 39 -5.07 14.28 7.95
C ARG A 39 -4.65 13.02 7.20
N PRO A 40 -5.57 12.34 6.49
CA PRO A 40 -5.22 11.22 5.63
C PRO A 40 -4.21 11.61 4.55
N LEU A 41 -3.36 10.66 4.12
CA LEU A 41 -2.45 10.83 3.00
C LEU A 41 -2.87 9.96 1.81
N LEU A 42 -3.22 10.59 0.69
CA LEU A 42 -3.48 9.94 -0.59
C LEU A 42 -2.18 9.84 -1.39
N LEU A 43 -1.78 8.61 -1.66
CA LEU A 43 -0.64 8.23 -2.49
C LEU A 43 -1.16 7.77 -3.86
N GLU A 44 -0.88 8.56 -4.89
CA GLU A 44 -1.22 8.22 -6.28
C GLU A 44 0.07 7.89 -7.04
N GLY A 45 0.01 7.04 -8.05
CA GLY A 45 1.18 6.63 -8.83
C GLY A 45 0.95 5.35 -9.59
N ASP A 46 1.94 4.87 -10.32
CA ASP A 46 1.85 3.60 -11.05
C ASP A 46 1.89 2.36 -10.13
N ALA A 47 1.53 1.21 -10.66
CA ALA A 47 1.68 -0.06 -9.96
C ALA A 47 3.18 -0.35 -9.70
N GLY A 48 3.49 -0.91 -8.53
CA GLY A 48 4.85 -1.34 -8.22
C GLY A 48 5.84 -0.23 -7.84
N VAL A 49 5.41 1.02 -7.67
CA VAL A 49 6.26 2.14 -7.19
C VAL A 49 6.40 2.19 -5.66
N GLY A 50 5.77 1.26 -4.93
CA GLY A 50 5.94 1.10 -3.48
C GLY A 50 4.93 1.85 -2.59
N LYS A 51 3.78 2.29 -3.12
CA LYS A 51 2.73 2.98 -2.35
C LYS A 51 2.27 2.21 -1.11
N THR A 52 1.94 0.92 -1.28
CA THR A 52 1.53 0.01 -0.19
C THR A 52 2.63 -0.20 0.84
N GLU A 53 3.90 -0.16 0.43
CA GLU A 53 5.04 -0.37 1.33
C GLU A 53 5.25 0.82 2.27
N VAL A 54 4.83 2.03 1.88
CA VAL A 54 4.86 3.23 2.74
C VAL A 54 4.08 3.00 4.04
N ALA A 55 2.87 2.44 3.96
CA ALA A 55 2.05 2.18 5.14
C ALA A 55 2.67 1.13 6.06
N LYS A 56 3.29 0.09 5.50
CA LYS A 56 4.01 -0.94 6.29
C LYS A 56 5.23 -0.34 7.00
N ALA A 57 6.01 0.47 6.29
CA ALA A 57 7.17 1.15 6.85
C ALA A 57 6.75 2.13 7.95
N LEU A 58 5.67 2.90 7.74
CA LEU A 58 5.12 3.80 8.75
C LEU A 58 4.67 3.04 10.00
N ALA A 59 3.96 1.93 9.86
CA ALA A 59 3.53 1.09 10.98
C ALA A 59 4.73 0.56 11.79
N SER A 60 5.79 0.11 11.08
CA SER A 60 7.04 -0.34 11.69
C SER A 60 7.75 0.78 12.46
N VAL A 61 7.92 1.96 11.85
CA VAL A 61 8.55 3.14 12.48
C VAL A 61 7.79 3.59 13.72
N ARG A 62 6.45 3.52 13.69
CA ARG A 62 5.59 3.91 14.82
C ARG A 62 5.41 2.78 15.84
N ALA A 63 5.89 1.58 15.55
CA ALA A 63 5.66 0.36 16.32
C ALA A 63 4.16 0.12 16.62
N THR A 64 3.29 0.43 15.65
CA THR A 64 1.83 0.23 15.78
C THR A 64 1.32 -0.83 14.81
N ARG A 65 0.09 -1.26 15.04
CA ARG A 65 -0.56 -2.25 14.16
C ARG A 65 -0.87 -1.63 12.80
N LEU A 66 -0.64 -2.42 11.75
CA LEU A 66 -1.13 -2.14 10.40
C LEU A 66 -2.47 -2.85 10.19
N ILE A 67 -3.51 -2.09 9.88
CA ILE A 67 -4.81 -2.60 9.44
C ILE A 67 -4.94 -2.28 7.96
N ARG A 68 -5.23 -3.30 7.14
CA ARG A 68 -5.35 -3.16 5.69
C ARG A 68 -6.78 -3.42 5.26
N LEU A 69 -7.31 -2.52 4.46
CA LEU A 69 -8.51 -2.71 3.65
C LEU A 69 -8.09 -2.71 2.18
N GLN A 70 -8.30 -3.83 1.50
CA GLN A 70 -8.10 -3.93 0.06
C GLN A 70 -9.40 -3.55 -0.65
N CYS A 71 -9.35 -2.54 -1.50
CA CYS A 71 -10.47 -2.18 -2.37
C CYS A 71 -10.41 -2.97 -3.68
N TYR A 72 -11.58 -3.36 -4.15
CA TYR A 72 -11.81 -4.08 -5.39
C TYR A 72 -13.26 -3.84 -5.83
N GLU A 73 -13.57 -4.16 -7.08
CA GLU A 73 -14.92 -3.95 -7.63
C GLU A 73 -15.93 -4.88 -6.94
N GLY A 74 -17.05 -4.31 -6.47
CA GLY A 74 -18.04 -5.05 -5.69
C GLY A 74 -17.65 -5.31 -4.23
N LEU A 75 -16.71 -4.52 -3.67
CA LEU A 75 -16.44 -4.54 -2.23
C LEU A 75 -17.73 -4.25 -1.45
N ASP A 76 -18.17 -5.21 -0.65
CA ASP A 76 -19.32 -5.05 0.23
C ASP A 76 -18.98 -4.09 1.38
N THR A 77 -19.86 -3.13 1.64
CA THR A 77 -19.76 -2.18 2.75
C THR A 77 -19.68 -2.91 4.09
N HIS A 78 -20.40 -4.02 4.26
CA HIS A 78 -20.32 -4.83 5.47
C HIS A 78 -18.92 -5.43 5.65
N ALA A 79 -18.30 -5.94 4.58
CA ALA A 79 -16.96 -6.50 4.63
C ALA A 79 -15.87 -5.46 4.98
N ALA A 80 -16.14 -4.17 4.76
CA ALA A 80 -15.24 -3.07 5.10
C ALA A 80 -15.47 -2.51 6.51
N ILE A 81 -16.73 -2.36 6.94
CA ILE A 81 -17.12 -1.69 8.19
C ILE A 81 -17.36 -2.71 9.31
N TYR A 82 -18.35 -3.58 9.18
CA TYR A 82 -18.68 -4.60 10.16
C TYR A 82 -19.61 -5.69 9.62
N GLU A 83 -19.58 -6.85 10.26
CA GLU A 83 -20.55 -7.93 10.04
C GLU A 83 -21.13 -8.43 11.35
N TRP A 84 -22.38 -8.85 11.34
CA TRP A 84 -22.98 -9.55 12.46
C TRP A 84 -22.59 -11.03 12.44
N ASN A 85 -22.12 -11.54 13.58
CA ASN A 85 -21.91 -12.97 13.77
C ASN A 85 -23.25 -13.67 14.06
N TYR A 86 -24.02 -13.91 13.00
CA TYR A 86 -25.34 -14.53 13.09
C TYR A 86 -25.31 -15.90 13.76
N GLN A 87 -24.26 -16.69 13.56
CA GLN A 87 -24.11 -18.00 14.21
C GLN A 87 -24.08 -17.86 15.74
N ARG A 88 -23.30 -16.91 16.24
CA ARG A 88 -23.18 -16.64 17.68
C ARG A 88 -24.45 -16.00 18.24
N GLN A 89 -25.14 -15.16 17.46
CA GLN A 89 -26.46 -14.62 17.81
C GLN A 89 -27.51 -15.73 17.94
N LEU A 90 -27.60 -16.64 16.96
CA LEU A 90 -28.53 -17.77 16.99
C LEU A 90 -28.26 -18.72 18.16
N LEU A 91 -26.99 -18.99 18.47
CA LEU A 91 -26.63 -19.77 19.65
C LEU A 91 -27.06 -19.06 20.94
N ALA A 92 -26.86 -17.75 21.03
CA ALA A 92 -27.28 -16.96 22.18
C ALA A 92 -28.81 -16.97 22.34
N ILE A 93 -29.56 -16.83 21.24
CA ILE A 93 -31.03 -16.93 21.23
C ILE A 93 -31.47 -18.28 21.80
N LYS A 94 -30.89 -19.40 21.32
CA LYS A 94 -31.22 -20.75 21.82
C LYS A 94 -30.90 -20.94 23.31
N LEU A 95 -29.77 -20.41 23.77
CA LEU A 95 -29.41 -20.46 25.19
C LEU A 95 -30.34 -19.62 26.07
N LEU A 96 -30.93 -18.56 25.52
CA LEU A 96 -31.84 -17.63 26.19
C LEU A 96 -33.33 -17.95 25.96
N GLU A 97 -33.67 -19.05 25.26
CA GLU A 97 -35.07 -19.42 24.99
C GLU A 97 -35.86 -19.66 26.29
N GLN A 98 -35.23 -20.26 27.30
CA GLN A 98 -35.84 -20.51 28.61
C GLN A 98 -35.72 -19.36 29.61
N ASP A 99 -35.13 -18.24 29.18
CA ASP A 99 -34.94 -17.06 30.04
C ASP A 99 -36.28 -16.32 30.23
N ALA A 100 -36.61 -15.92 31.47
CA ALA A 100 -37.87 -15.25 31.81
C ALA A 100 -37.89 -13.74 31.49
N ARG A 101 -36.77 -13.17 31.04
CA ARG A 101 -36.67 -11.75 30.66
C ARG A 101 -37.54 -11.38 29.46
N SER A 102 -37.89 -10.10 29.34
CA SER A 102 -38.75 -9.61 28.24
C SER A 102 -38.04 -9.66 26.88
N VAL A 103 -38.81 -9.73 25.80
CA VAL A 103 -38.27 -9.77 24.42
C VAL A 103 -37.35 -8.57 24.14
N ALA A 104 -37.73 -7.36 24.57
CA ALA A 104 -36.93 -6.15 24.40
C ALA A 104 -35.56 -6.23 25.12
N GLN A 105 -35.50 -6.85 26.30
CA GLN A 105 -34.25 -7.05 27.03
C GLN A 105 -33.36 -8.10 26.34
N LYS A 106 -33.96 -9.16 25.79
CA LYS A 106 -33.23 -10.17 25.00
C LYS A 106 -32.73 -9.61 23.67
N GLU A 107 -33.47 -8.70 23.04
CA GLU A 107 -33.11 -8.06 21.77
C GLU A 107 -31.90 -7.13 21.90
N GLN A 108 -31.88 -6.25 22.93
CA GLN A 108 -30.70 -5.43 23.25
C GLN A 108 -29.46 -6.27 23.52
N ASP A 109 -29.67 -7.45 24.10
CA ASP A 109 -28.63 -8.42 24.32
C ASP A 109 -28.10 -8.95 22.97
N ILE A 110 -28.95 -9.31 22.01
CA ILE A 110 -28.56 -9.93 20.72
C ILE A 110 -27.91 -8.93 19.76
N PHE A 111 -28.33 -7.66 19.77
CA PHE A 111 -27.75 -6.58 18.96
C PHE A 111 -26.79 -5.73 19.78
N SER A 112 -25.67 -6.34 20.17
CA SER A 112 -24.62 -5.67 20.94
C SER A 112 -23.24 -5.96 20.35
N GLU A 113 -22.26 -5.11 20.66
CA GLU A 113 -20.88 -5.20 20.13
C GLU A 113 -20.26 -6.60 20.28
N ARG A 114 -20.70 -7.41 21.24
CA ARG A 114 -20.20 -8.79 21.46
C ARG A 114 -20.43 -9.74 20.29
N TYR A 115 -21.42 -9.46 19.44
CA TYR A 115 -21.73 -10.24 18.26
C TYR A 115 -21.30 -9.55 16.97
N LEU A 116 -20.71 -8.37 17.06
CA LEU A 116 -20.28 -7.60 15.91
C LEU A 116 -18.83 -7.90 15.58
N LEU A 117 -18.60 -8.45 14.40
CA LEU A 117 -17.28 -8.66 13.82
C LEU A 117 -16.81 -7.31 13.27
N LYS A 118 -15.87 -6.69 13.97
CA LYS A 118 -15.22 -5.47 13.53
C LYS A 118 -14.40 -5.77 12.27
N ARG A 119 -14.74 -5.13 11.17
CA ARG A 119 -13.96 -5.18 9.91
C ARG A 119 -12.96 -4.01 9.88
N PRO A 120 -12.06 -3.92 8.88
CA PRO A 120 -10.91 -3.01 8.93
C PRO A 120 -11.22 -1.56 9.33
N LEU A 121 -12.31 -0.97 8.84
CA LEU A 121 -12.65 0.43 9.15
C LEU A 121 -13.09 0.62 10.61
N LEU A 122 -14.00 -0.22 11.11
CA LEU A 122 -14.45 -0.14 12.49
C LEU A 122 -13.35 -0.56 13.48
N GLU A 123 -12.56 -1.56 13.10
CA GLU A 123 -11.40 -1.98 13.88
C GLU A 123 -10.40 -0.84 14.04
N ALA A 124 -10.08 -0.12 12.96
CA ALA A 124 -9.11 0.97 12.97
C ALA A 124 -9.50 2.14 13.88
N ILE A 125 -10.79 2.46 13.96
CA ILE A 125 -11.26 3.56 14.82
C ILE A 125 -11.51 3.15 16.27
N THR A 126 -11.69 1.85 16.56
CA THR A 126 -11.94 1.35 17.93
C THR A 126 -10.73 0.73 18.61
N CYS A 127 -9.56 0.82 18.00
CA CYS A 127 -8.30 0.42 18.62
C CYS A 127 -7.92 1.35 19.78
N ALA A 128 -7.34 0.76 20.84
CA ALA A 128 -6.88 1.49 22.03
C ALA A 128 -5.66 2.37 21.75
N GLU A 129 -4.81 1.94 20.80
CA GLU A 129 -3.67 2.71 20.28
C GLU A 129 -3.91 3.02 18.80
N PRO A 130 -3.50 4.20 18.30
CA PRO A 130 -3.77 4.62 16.93
C PRO A 130 -3.02 3.72 15.92
N PRO A 131 -3.72 2.88 15.13
CA PRO A 131 -3.08 2.02 14.15
C PRO A 131 -2.75 2.82 12.88
N VAL A 132 -1.93 2.24 12.01
CA VAL A 132 -1.87 2.66 10.60
C VAL A 132 -2.99 1.95 9.85
N LEU A 133 -3.90 2.71 9.24
CA LEU A 133 -4.95 2.20 8.37
C LEU A 133 -4.52 2.41 6.92
N LEU A 134 -4.30 1.30 6.21
CA LEU A 134 -4.06 1.30 4.76
C LEU A 134 -5.36 0.99 4.02
N ILE A 135 -5.85 1.94 3.22
CA ILE A 135 -6.92 1.74 2.24
C ILE A 135 -6.25 1.60 0.88
N ASP A 136 -6.16 0.37 0.38
CA ASP A 136 -5.35 0.03 -0.79
C ASP A 136 -6.20 -0.04 -2.06
N GLU A 137 -5.75 0.59 -3.15
CA GLU A 137 -6.41 0.63 -4.47
C GLU A 137 -7.86 1.16 -4.42
N VAL A 138 -8.08 2.31 -3.75
CA VAL A 138 -9.41 2.91 -3.57
C VAL A 138 -10.10 3.25 -4.91
N ASP A 139 -9.32 3.42 -5.97
CA ASP A 139 -9.77 3.57 -7.35
C ASP A 139 -10.44 2.31 -7.93
N ARG A 140 -10.45 1.19 -7.22
CA ARG A 140 -11.20 -0.02 -7.61
C ARG A 140 -12.51 -0.21 -6.86
N ALA A 141 -12.73 0.52 -5.78
CA ALA A 141 -14.01 0.53 -5.08
C ALA A 141 -15.07 1.31 -5.87
N ASP A 142 -16.34 1.19 -5.47
CA ASP A 142 -17.45 1.96 -6.04
C ASP A 142 -17.64 3.32 -5.34
N GLU A 143 -18.46 4.19 -5.93
CA GLU A 143 -18.77 5.51 -5.37
C GLU A 143 -19.53 5.43 -4.05
N ALA A 144 -20.36 4.39 -3.88
CA ALA A 144 -21.10 4.15 -2.64
C ALA A 144 -20.12 3.96 -1.47
N PHE A 145 -19.07 3.16 -1.66
CA PHE A 145 -18.03 2.97 -0.66
C PHE A 145 -17.25 4.27 -0.37
N GLU A 146 -16.94 5.08 -1.39
CA GLU A 146 -16.30 6.39 -1.17
C GLU A 146 -17.13 7.29 -0.24
N ALA A 147 -18.46 7.30 -0.37
CA ALA A 147 -19.32 8.09 0.50
C ALA A 147 -19.19 7.70 1.98
N TYR A 148 -19.09 6.40 2.29
CA TYR A 148 -18.84 5.92 3.66
C TYR A 148 -17.44 6.29 4.15
N LEU A 149 -16.42 6.21 3.27
CA LEU A 149 -15.09 6.68 3.62
C LEU A 149 -15.08 8.17 3.97
N LEU A 150 -15.87 9.01 3.30
CA LEU A 150 -15.92 10.44 3.60
C LEU A 150 -16.42 10.73 5.02
N GLU A 151 -17.38 9.95 5.53
CA GLU A 151 -17.84 10.06 6.92
C GLU A 151 -16.68 9.77 7.88
N LEU A 152 -15.99 8.64 7.67
CA LEU A 152 -14.86 8.23 8.50
C LEU A 152 -13.69 9.20 8.43
N LEU A 153 -13.32 9.68 7.24
CA LEU A 153 -12.16 10.57 7.07
C LEU A 153 -12.44 12.00 7.52
N SER A 154 -13.70 12.39 7.66
CA SER A 154 -14.09 13.73 8.13
C SER A 154 -14.13 13.81 9.65
N ASP A 155 -14.87 12.90 10.28
CA ASP A 155 -15.19 12.98 11.71
C ASP A 155 -14.62 11.81 12.53
N PHE A 156 -13.95 10.85 11.88
CA PHE A 156 -13.47 9.60 12.49
C PHE A 156 -14.59 8.90 13.27
N GLN A 157 -15.74 8.76 12.63
CA GLN A 157 -16.89 8.05 13.15
C GLN A 157 -17.55 7.21 12.06
N LEU A 158 -18.36 6.25 12.47
CA LEU A 158 -19.15 5.42 11.57
C LEU A 158 -20.57 5.29 12.13
N SER A 159 -21.57 5.48 11.28
CA SER A 159 -22.96 5.27 11.64
C SER A 159 -23.37 3.82 11.39
N ILE A 160 -23.72 3.10 12.48
CA ILE A 160 -24.19 1.72 12.45
C ILE A 160 -25.69 1.75 12.77
N PRO A 161 -26.59 1.35 11.85
CA PRO A 161 -28.04 1.43 12.05
C PRO A 161 -28.53 0.88 13.40
N GLU A 162 -27.98 -0.24 13.85
CA GLU A 162 -28.41 -0.91 15.08
C GLU A 162 -27.71 -0.42 16.35
N LEU A 163 -26.53 0.21 16.24
CA LEU A 163 -25.72 0.67 17.38
C LEU A 163 -25.62 2.20 17.49
N GLY A 164 -26.15 2.93 16.52
CA GLY A 164 -25.96 4.36 16.37
C GLY A 164 -24.56 4.71 15.89
N THR A 165 -24.13 5.96 16.15
CA THR A 165 -22.84 6.46 15.70
C THR A 165 -21.72 6.02 16.65
N VAL A 166 -20.78 5.24 16.12
CA VAL A 166 -19.55 4.85 16.80
C VAL A 166 -18.46 5.87 16.48
N ARG A 167 -17.98 6.59 17.50
CA ARG A 167 -16.87 7.55 17.38
C ARG A 167 -15.54 6.85 17.64
N ALA A 168 -14.49 7.30 16.96
CA ALA A 168 -13.15 6.77 17.15
C ALA A 168 -12.67 6.95 18.60
N THR A 169 -12.15 5.86 19.17
CA THR A 169 -11.42 5.89 20.44
C THR A 169 -10.05 6.53 20.23
N THR A 170 -9.38 6.17 19.14
CA THR A 170 -8.13 6.78 18.68
C THR A 170 -8.19 7.06 17.19
N ARG A 171 -7.52 8.12 16.74
CA ARG A 171 -7.48 8.47 15.32
C ARG A 171 -6.38 7.67 14.61
N PRO A 172 -6.71 6.78 13.65
CA PRO A 172 -5.71 6.05 12.90
C PRO A 172 -4.91 6.97 11.97
N LEU A 173 -3.68 6.57 11.69
CA LEU A 173 -2.88 7.16 10.62
C LEU A 173 -3.34 6.56 9.29
N VAL A 174 -4.13 7.30 8.51
CA VAL A 174 -4.74 6.80 7.27
C VAL A 174 -3.86 7.06 6.05
N VAL A 175 -3.41 5.98 5.41
CA VAL A 175 -2.75 5.99 4.10
C VAL A 175 -3.71 5.40 3.07
N ILE A 176 -3.99 6.14 2.01
CA ILE A 176 -4.86 5.74 0.91
C ILE A 176 -3.98 5.59 -0.33
N THR A 177 -4.12 4.51 -1.09
CA THR A 177 -3.39 4.31 -2.34
C THR A 177 -4.33 4.28 -3.53
N SER A 178 -3.86 4.80 -4.67
CA SER A 178 -4.56 4.73 -5.95
C SER A 178 -3.57 4.44 -7.07
N ASN A 179 -3.98 3.60 -8.02
CA ASN A 179 -3.24 3.36 -9.26
C ASN A 179 -3.71 4.27 -10.41
N GLY A 180 -4.70 5.13 -10.16
CA GLY A 180 -5.27 6.01 -11.19
C GLY A 180 -6.09 5.26 -12.25
N THR A 181 -6.63 4.07 -11.94
CA THR A 181 -7.48 3.32 -12.91
C THR A 181 -8.84 3.98 -13.13
N ARG A 182 -9.32 4.76 -12.15
CA ARG A 182 -10.44 5.68 -12.28
C ARG A 182 -10.14 6.98 -11.55
N GLU A 183 -10.81 8.05 -11.93
CA GLU A 183 -10.76 9.30 -11.17
C GLU A 183 -11.49 9.16 -9.84
N LEU A 184 -10.80 9.52 -8.76
CA LEU A 184 -11.38 9.61 -7.42
C LEU A 184 -12.19 10.88 -7.27
N SER A 185 -13.23 10.83 -6.42
CA SER A 185 -14.06 11.99 -6.16
C SER A 185 -13.27 13.18 -5.61
N ASP A 186 -13.65 14.38 -6.04
CA ASP A 186 -13.13 15.65 -5.50
C ASP A 186 -13.27 15.73 -3.97
N ALA A 187 -14.36 15.17 -3.45
CA ALA A 187 -14.62 15.13 -2.02
C ALA A 187 -13.53 14.35 -1.27
N LEU A 188 -13.13 13.17 -1.78
CA LEU A 188 -12.08 12.36 -1.17
C LEU A 188 -10.72 13.08 -1.26
N ARG A 189 -10.39 13.63 -2.43
CA ARG A 189 -9.14 14.38 -2.66
C ARG A 189 -9.02 15.58 -1.70
N ARG A 190 -10.10 16.35 -1.52
CA ARG A 190 -10.11 17.53 -0.61
C ARG A 190 -9.92 17.17 0.86
N ARG A 191 -10.28 15.95 1.28
CA ARG A 191 -10.11 15.48 2.67
C ARG A 191 -8.70 14.95 2.95
N CYS A 192 -7.91 14.65 1.92
CA CYS A 192 -6.56 14.12 2.05
C CYS A 192 -5.46 15.18 1.79
N LEU A 193 -4.27 14.93 2.32
CA LEU A 193 -3.03 15.40 1.72
C LEU A 193 -2.74 14.54 0.48
N TYR A 194 -2.08 15.11 -0.53
CA TYR A 194 -1.81 14.42 -1.78
C TYR A 194 -0.31 14.32 -2.03
N GLN A 195 0.15 13.14 -2.42
CA GLN A 195 1.51 12.90 -2.90
C GLN A 195 1.47 11.92 -4.08
N TYR A 196 2.08 12.32 -5.20
CA TYR A 196 2.33 11.43 -6.31
C TYR A 196 3.67 10.70 -6.10
N ILE A 197 3.70 9.38 -6.34
CA ILE A 197 4.90 8.55 -6.30
C ILE A 197 5.17 8.05 -7.71
N ASP A 198 6.22 8.57 -8.31
CA ASP A 198 6.69 8.14 -9.63
C ASP A 198 7.67 6.95 -9.49
N TYR A 199 8.07 6.37 -10.62
CA TYR A 199 9.18 5.44 -10.67
C TYR A 199 10.45 6.07 -10.08
N PRO A 200 11.24 5.31 -9.31
CA PRO A 200 12.44 5.85 -8.69
C PRO A 200 13.46 6.25 -9.77
N ASP A 201 14.23 7.30 -9.46
CA ASP A 201 15.47 7.56 -10.18
C ASP A 201 16.50 6.45 -9.94
N ALA A 202 17.60 6.48 -10.70
CA ALA A 202 18.63 5.46 -10.61
C ALA A 202 19.30 5.38 -9.23
N GLU A 203 19.43 6.51 -8.52
CA GLU A 203 20.09 6.52 -7.20
C GLU A 203 19.21 5.87 -6.14
N LYS A 204 17.93 6.26 -6.10
CA LYS A 204 16.91 5.69 -5.22
C LYS A 204 16.69 4.22 -5.52
N GLU A 205 16.59 3.84 -6.79
CA GLU A 205 16.40 2.44 -7.17
C GLU A 205 17.59 1.57 -6.78
N LEU A 206 18.81 2.07 -6.96
CA LEU A 206 20.02 1.38 -6.50
C LEU A 206 20.04 1.21 -4.98
N ALA A 207 19.63 2.24 -4.23
CA ALA A 207 19.51 2.14 -2.78
C ALA A 207 18.48 1.07 -2.37
N ILE A 208 17.34 1.00 -3.07
CA ILE A 208 16.31 -0.02 -2.84
C ILE A 208 16.85 -1.42 -3.13
N VAL A 209 17.51 -1.63 -4.27
CA VAL A 209 18.10 -2.94 -4.64
C VAL A 209 19.13 -3.37 -3.59
N ARG A 210 20.01 -2.48 -3.14
CA ARG A 210 21.00 -2.79 -2.09
C ARG A 210 20.35 -3.16 -0.76
N LEU A 211 19.25 -2.49 -0.41
CA LEU A 211 18.54 -2.73 0.84
C LEU A 211 17.79 -4.06 0.82
N LYS A 212 17.11 -4.39 -0.29
CA LYS A 212 16.23 -5.56 -0.42
C LYS A 212 16.93 -6.80 -0.97
N ALA A 213 18.04 -6.63 -1.69
CA ALA A 213 18.86 -7.70 -2.26
C ALA A 213 20.36 -7.49 -1.93
N PRO A 214 20.76 -7.49 -0.64
CA PRO A 214 22.14 -7.24 -0.22
C PRO A 214 23.16 -8.25 -0.76
N GLN A 215 22.70 -9.43 -1.19
CA GLN A 215 23.51 -10.47 -1.82
C GLN A 215 23.96 -10.12 -3.25
N ALA A 216 23.34 -9.13 -3.89
CA ALA A 216 23.77 -8.67 -5.20
C ALA A 216 25.05 -7.84 -5.08
N ALA A 217 26.08 -8.24 -5.83
CA ALA A 217 27.34 -7.49 -5.86
C ALA A 217 27.09 -6.03 -6.30
N PRO A 218 27.81 -5.03 -5.74
CA PRO A 218 27.58 -3.62 -6.06
C PRO A 218 27.68 -3.29 -7.56
N GLY A 219 28.50 -4.03 -8.31
CA GLY A 219 28.59 -3.93 -9.77
C GLY A 219 27.29 -4.39 -10.44
N LEU A 220 26.83 -5.60 -10.13
CA LEU A 220 25.59 -6.16 -10.65
C LEU A 220 24.38 -5.28 -10.34
N ALA A 221 24.25 -4.80 -9.11
CA ALA A 221 23.14 -3.93 -8.72
C ALA A 221 23.08 -2.65 -9.58
N ARG A 222 24.24 -2.02 -9.89
CA ARG A 222 24.28 -0.86 -10.79
C ARG A 222 23.89 -1.22 -12.22
N GLN A 223 24.37 -2.35 -12.73
CA GLN A 223 24.01 -2.81 -14.07
C GLN A 223 22.52 -3.10 -14.20
N ILE A 224 21.92 -3.76 -13.21
CA ILE A 224 20.48 -4.03 -13.15
C ILE A 224 19.70 -2.72 -13.22
N VAL A 225 20.04 -1.74 -12.37
CA VAL A 225 19.34 -0.45 -12.34
C VAL A 225 19.51 0.29 -13.67
N SER A 226 20.72 0.33 -14.23
CA SER A 226 20.97 0.96 -15.54
C SER A 226 20.10 0.32 -16.63
N PHE A 227 20.02 -1.02 -16.63
CA PHE A 227 19.20 -1.77 -17.58
C PHE A 227 17.71 -1.42 -17.42
N VAL A 228 17.16 -1.48 -16.21
CA VAL A 228 15.74 -1.18 -15.95
C VAL A 228 15.41 0.27 -16.30
N GLN A 229 16.29 1.22 -15.98
CA GLN A 229 16.12 2.63 -16.36
C GLN A 229 16.11 2.80 -17.88
N GLY A 230 16.94 2.05 -18.62
CA GLY A 230 16.90 1.99 -20.08
C GLY A 230 15.59 1.40 -20.60
N VAL A 231 15.10 0.31 -19.99
CA VAL A 231 13.82 -0.33 -20.31
C VAL A 231 12.64 0.63 -20.12
N ARG A 232 12.60 1.41 -19.02
CA ARG A 232 11.53 2.38 -18.76
C ARG A 232 11.45 3.54 -19.76
N ARG A 233 12.53 3.80 -20.50
CA ARG A 233 12.59 4.81 -21.58
C ARG A 233 12.05 4.28 -22.91
N MET A 234 11.84 2.98 -23.03
CA MET A 234 11.21 2.38 -24.20
C MET A 234 9.69 2.58 -24.15
N GLU A 235 9.05 2.56 -25.31
CA GLU A 235 7.59 2.61 -25.42
C GLU A 235 7.02 1.23 -25.09
N LEU A 236 6.72 1.02 -23.81
CA LEU A 236 6.10 -0.18 -23.28
C LEU A 236 4.68 0.11 -22.81
N GLN A 237 3.78 -0.85 -23.00
CA GLN A 237 2.44 -0.80 -22.40
C GLN A 237 2.53 -0.84 -20.88
N LYS A 238 3.42 -1.66 -20.32
CA LYS A 238 3.66 -1.75 -18.88
C LYS A 238 5.13 -1.57 -18.56
N LYS A 239 5.47 -0.39 -18.05
CA LYS A 239 6.82 -0.11 -17.54
C LYS A 239 7.06 -0.93 -16.27
N PRO A 240 8.26 -1.52 -16.09
CA PRO A 240 8.57 -2.31 -14.91
C PRO A 240 8.68 -1.42 -13.67
N GLY A 241 8.04 -1.81 -12.58
CA GLY A 241 8.15 -1.15 -11.27
C GLY A 241 9.36 -1.64 -10.47
N ILE A 242 9.37 -1.29 -9.19
CA ILE A 242 10.39 -1.75 -8.23
C ILE A 242 10.24 -3.26 -8.00
N ALA A 243 9.02 -3.77 -7.97
CA ALA A 243 8.75 -5.20 -7.78
C ALA A 243 9.41 -6.04 -8.88
N GLU A 244 9.22 -5.68 -10.15
CA GLU A 244 9.85 -6.35 -11.28
C GLU A 244 11.38 -6.25 -11.26
N THR A 245 11.92 -5.12 -10.78
CA THR A 245 13.37 -4.92 -10.61
C THR A 245 13.95 -5.88 -9.57
N LEU A 246 13.26 -6.06 -8.43
CA LEU A 246 13.67 -6.99 -7.38
C LEU A 246 13.51 -8.45 -7.81
N ASP A 247 12.42 -8.78 -8.50
CA ASP A 247 12.19 -10.12 -9.07
C ASP A 247 13.28 -10.49 -10.07
N TRP A 248 13.64 -9.55 -10.96
CA TRP A 248 14.70 -9.77 -11.94
C TRP A 248 16.07 -9.88 -11.26
N THR A 249 16.34 -9.06 -10.24
CA THR A 249 17.55 -9.20 -9.40
C THR A 249 17.63 -10.60 -8.79
N ALA A 250 16.55 -11.09 -8.20
CA ALA A 250 16.49 -12.42 -7.62
C ALA A 250 16.68 -13.53 -8.67
N ALA A 251 16.11 -13.36 -9.87
CA ALA A 251 16.28 -14.30 -10.98
C ALA A 251 17.75 -14.41 -11.42
N LEU A 252 18.43 -13.28 -11.62
CA LEU A 252 19.85 -13.24 -11.99
C LEU A 252 20.73 -13.94 -10.95
N LEU A 253 20.48 -13.67 -9.67
CA LEU A 253 21.22 -14.30 -8.56
C LEU A 253 21.01 -15.82 -8.51
N ARG A 254 19.78 -16.30 -8.74
CA ARG A 254 19.47 -17.74 -8.75
C ARG A 254 20.13 -18.48 -9.91
N LEU A 255 20.37 -17.79 -11.04
CA LEU A 255 21.11 -18.33 -12.17
C LEU A 255 22.64 -18.19 -12.03
N GLY A 256 23.11 -17.67 -10.89
CA GLY A 256 24.54 -17.46 -10.65
C GLY A 256 25.15 -16.36 -11.52
N ILE A 257 24.33 -15.46 -12.07
CA ILE A 257 24.81 -14.35 -12.91
C ILE A 257 25.33 -13.25 -11.99
N SER A 258 26.64 -13.05 -12.01
CA SER A 258 27.32 -12.02 -11.20
C SER A 258 27.57 -10.71 -11.94
N VAL A 259 27.47 -10.71 -13.27
CA VAL A 259 27.71 -9.54 -14.15
C VAL A 259 26.79 -9.65 -15.38
N ILE A 260 26.24 -8.52 -15.81
CA ILE A 260 25.55 -8.40 -17.10
C ILE A 260 26.62 -8.19 -18.18
N GLU A 261 26.95 -9.26 -18.90
CA GLU A 261 27.95 -9.25 -19.97
C GLU A 261 27.36 -8.81 -21.32
N ARG A 262 28.17 -8.12 -22.13
CA ARG A 262 27.77 -7.66 -23.48
C ARG A 262 27.39 -8.81 -24.41
N ASP A 263 28.09 -9.94 -24.30
CA ASP A 263 27.86 -11.13 -25.14
C ASP A 263 26.88 -12.12 -24.48
N GLY A 264 26.42 -11.83 -23.26
CA GLY A 264 25.51 -12.66 -22.46
C GLY A 264 24.02 -12.43 -22.74
N ALA A 265 23.67 -11.82 -23.87
CA ALA A 265 22.29 -11.42 -24.20
C ALA A 265 21.28 -12.58 -24.12
N GLU A 266 21.70 -13.82 -24.42
CA GLU A 266 20.84 -15.00 -24.34
C GLU A 266 20.40 -15.30 -22.90
N ARG A 267 21.32 -15.24 -21.93
CA ARG A 267 20.99 -15.42 -20.50
C ARG A 267 20.07 -14.32 -19.98
N ILE A 268 20.23 -13.10 -20.48
CA ILE A 268 19.34 -11.99 -20.14
C ILE A 268 17.94 -12.25 -20.72
N LEU A 269 17.85 -12.63 -22.01
CA LEU A 269 16.59 -12.97 -22.68
C LEU A 269 15.79 -14.06 -21.95
N GLU A 270 16.47 -15.06 -21.39
CA GLU A 270 15.86 -16.12 -20.57
C GLU A 270 15.23 -15.59 -19.28
N THR A 271 15.79 -14.51 -18.71
CA THR A 271 15.31 -13.90 -17.46
C THR A 271 14.36 -12.72 -17.66
N LEU A 272 14.19 -12.22 -18.89
CA LEU A 272 13.36 -11.05 -19.17
C LEU A 272 11.89 -11.24 -18.78
N GLY A 273 11.39 -12.47 -18.66
CA GLY A 273 10.03 -12.73 -18.13
C GLY A 273 9.82 -12.26 -16.68
N ALA A 274 10.90 -12.04 -15.93
CA ALA A 274 10.83 -11.41 -14.61
C ALA A 274 10.51 -9.92 -14.71
N LEU A 275 10.98 -9.24 -15.76
CA LEU A 275 10.87 -7.79 -15.94
C LEU A 275 9.69 -7.38 -16.86
N ILE A 276 9.47 -8.14 -17.94
CA ILE A 276 8.50 -7.82 -19.00
C ILE A 276 7.34 -8.82 -18.94
N LYS A 277 6.12 -8.31 -18.75
CA LYS A 277 4.94 -9.12 -18.44
C LYS A 277 3.94 -9.28 -19.57
N THR A 278 4.11 -8.59 -20.69
CA THR A 278 3.21 -8.69 -21.85
C THR A 278 3.94 -9.25 -23.07
N ARG A 279 3.18 -9.92 -23.94
CA ARG A 279 3.71 -10.45 -25.20
C ARG A 279 4.14 -9.33 -26.15
N ASP A 280 3.36 -8.25 -26.19
CA ASP A 280 3.61 -7.09 -27.04
C ASP A 280 4.88 -6.36 -26.61
N ASP A 281 5.05 -6.12 -25.30
CA ASP A 281 6.28 -5.52 -24.78
C ASP A 281 7.48 -6.42 -25.05
N ARG A 282 7.33 -7.75 -24.97
CA ARG A 282 8.41 -8.69 -25.29
C ARG A 282 8.87 -8.59 -26.75
N ALA A 283 7.99 -8.22 -27.67
CA ALA A 283 8.38 -7.99 -29.07
C ALA A 283 9.32 -6.78 -29.23
N ALA A 284 9.30 -5.83 -28.29
CA ALA A 284 10.22 -4.69 -28.25
C ALA A 284 11.65 -5.06 -27.80
N PHE A 285 11.90 -6.32 -27.38
CA PHE A 285 13.20 -6.81 -26.92
C PHE A 285 13.81 -7.88 -27.84
N PRO A 286 14.09 -7.57 -29.13
CA PRO A 286 14.95 -8.44 -29.93
C PRO A 286 16.36 -8.50 -29.32
N ARG A 287 17.14 -9.52 -29.68
CA ARG A 287 18.51 -9.74 -29.18
C ARG A 287 19.38 -8.48 -29.26
N GLU A 288 19.26 -7.71 -30.34
CA GLU A 288 20.00 -6.46 -30.54
C GLU A 288 19.62 -5.37 -29.52
N ALA A 289 18.33 -5.24 -29.19
CA ALA A 289 17.88 -4.28 -28.18
C ALA A 289 18.42 -4.63 -26.80
N VAL A 290 18.38 -5.92 -26.44
CA VAL A 290 18.94 -6.42 -25.18
C VAL A 290 20.45 -6.21 -25.12
N ALA A 291 21.18 -6.52 -26.21
CA ALA A 291 22.61 -6.29 -26.28
C ALA A 291 22.98 -4.81 -26.15
N ARG A 292 22.21 -3.90 -26.77
CA ARG A 292 22.40 -2.45 -26.61
C ARG A 292 22.19 -1.99 -25.16
N LEU A 293 21.12 -2.45 -24.52
CA LEU A 293 20.85 -2.12 -23.12
C LEU A 293 21.93 -2.68 -22.19
N ALA A 294 22.33 -3.94 -22.39
CA ALA A 294 23.41 -4.58 -21.63
C ALA A 294 24.76 -3.86 -21.83
N ALA A 295 25.04 -3.35 -23.03
CA ALA A 295 26.28 -2.61 -23.31
C ALA A 295 26.33 -1.21 -22.69
N ALA A 296 25.17 -0.64 -22.36
CA ALA A 296 25.02 0.65 -21.68
C ALA A 296 25.03 0.53 -20.14
N CYS A 297 25.13 -0.69 -19.62
CA CYS A 297 25.18 -0.98 -18.18
C CYS A 297 26.58 -0.89 -17.59
#